data_AF-A0A3D1B7H6-F1
#
_entry.id   AF-A0A3D1B7H6-F1
#
_cell.length_a   1.000
_cell.length_b   1.000
_cell.length_c   1.000
_cell.angle_alpha   90.00
_cell.angle_beta   90.00
_cell.angle_gamma   90.00
#
_symmetry.space_group_name_H-M   'P 1'
#
loop_
_entity.id
_entity.type
_entity.pdbx_description
1 polymer ?
#
loop_
_entity_poly.entity_id
_entity_poly.type
_entity_poly.pdbx_seq_one_letter_code
_entity_poly.pdbx_strand_id
1 'polypeptide(L)'
;VEAPRPGDYHFLSCWQASPGCEQQFVARLVWLSGKHGLDLPGLGPGTWQTLVESGLVENLLDWLQFDQRRLQQIPGIGDASASSLFSSFQLARERPFTTWLRALGAPPGDDAIPAENWEALADVSLVQWQAEPGIGATRAQHLRAFFTSPEVLRLRQRLHEAGIVGF
;
A
#
# COMPACT_ATOMS: atom_id res chain seq x y z
N VAL A 1 -14.74 -9.05 21.87
CA VAL A 1 -14.28 -9.05 20.46
C VAL A 1 -13.72 -10.43 20.20
N GLU A 2 -14.35 -11.19 19.31
CA GLU A 2 -13.91 -12.54 18.94
C GLU A 2 -12.70 -12.42 18.03
N ALA A 3 -11.70 -13.28 18.23
CA ALA A 3 -10.51 -13.26 17.37
C ALA A 3 -10.89 -13.75 15.96
N PRO A 4 -10.37 -13.13 14.89
CA PRO A 4 -10.61 -13.55 13.51
C PRO A 4 -10.16 -15.00 13.29
N ARG A 5 -10.77 -15.69 12.32
CA ARG A 5 -10.36 -17.07 12.03
C ARG A 5 -8.98 -17.08 11.37
N PRO A 6 -8.15 -18.10 11.63
CA PRO A 6 -6.91 -18.31 10.89
C PRO A 6 -7.20 -18.42 9.39
N GLY A 7 -6.69 -17.47 8.59
CA GLY A 7 -6.94 -17.38 7.15
C GLY A 7 -7.81 -16.21 6.71
N ASP A 8 -8.60 -15.61 7.60
CA ASP A 8 -9.39 -14.39 7.28
C ASP A 8 -8.44 -13.21 6.99
N TYR A 9 -7.33 -13.15 7.73
CA TYR A 9 -6.28 -12.15 7.54
C TYR A 9 -4.98 -12.81 7.11
N HIS A 10 -4.47 -12.40 5.95
CA HIS A 10 -3.16 -12.79 5.42
C HIS A 10 -2.52 -11.59 4.71
N PHE A 11 -1.25 -11.72 4.32
CA PHE A 11 -0.48 -10.60 3.76
C PHE A 11 -1.05 -10.05 2.43
N LEU A 12 -1.98 -10.77 1.79
CA LEU A 12 -2.70 -10.37 0.57
C LEU A 12 -4.19 -10.15 0.81
N SER A 13 -4.66 -9.94 2.05
CA SER A 13 -6.07 -9.63 2.33
C SER A 13 -6.27 -8.19 2.78
N CYS A 14 -7.55 -7.78 2.88
CA CYS A 14 -7.99 -6.48 3.39
C CYS A 14 -7.38 -5.27 2.66
N TRP A 15 -7.48 -5.27 1.33
CA TRP A 15 -7.07 -4.15 0.47
C TRP A 15 -8.12 -3.04 0.35
N GLN A 16 -9.28 -3.24 0.96
CA GLN A 16 -10.46 -2.37 0.88
C GLN A 16 -11.14 -2.26 2.24
N ALA A 17 -11.90 -1.18 2.44
CA ALA A 17 -12.77 -0.97 3.60
C ALA A 17 -14.04 -1.83 3.50
N SER A 18 -13.89 -3.15 3.51
CA SER A 18 -15.00 -4.10 3.47
C SER A 18 -15.39 -4.59 4.87
N PRO A 19 -16.64 -5.04 5.08
CA PRO A 19 -17.06 -5.65 6.33
C PRO A 19 -16.10 -6.75 6.80
N GLY A 20 -15.63 -6.64 8.04
CA GLY A 20 -14.65 -7.56 8.63
C GLY A 20 -13.19 -7.27 8.29
N CYS A 21 -12.89 -6.25 7.47
CA CYS A 21 -11.52 -5.83 7.15
C CYS A 21 -11.20 -4.42 7.66
N GLU A 22 -12.11 -3.72 8.31
CA GLU A 22 -12.02 -2.29 8.62
C GLU A 22 -10.73 -1.95 9.37
N GLN A 23 -10.43 -2.67 10.46
CA GLN A 23 -9.23 -2.45 11.26
C GLN A 23 -7.95 -2.82 10.49
N GLN A 24 -7.99 -3.89 9.69
CA GLN A 24 -6.83 -4.34 8.92
C GLN A 24 -6.54 -3.43 7.73
N PHE A 25 -7.57 -2.87 7.12
CA PHE A 25 -7.46 -1.89 6.06
C PHE A 25 -6.81 -0.60 6.57
N VAL A 26 -7.26 -0.09 7.73
CA VAL A 26 -6.61 1.05 8.40
C VAL A 26 -5.17 0.71 8.78
N ALA A 27 -4.90 -0.49 9.31
CA ALA A 27 -3.55 -0.92 9.63
C ALA A 27 -2.63 -0.96 8.39
N ARG A 28 -3.16 -1.40 7.23
CA ARG A 28 -2.43 -1.41 5.96
C ARG A 28 -2.15 0.01 5.47
N LEU A 29 -3.10 0.94 5.60
CA LEU A 29 -2.88 2.36 5.30
C LEU A 29 -1.82 2.99 6.21
N VAL A 30 -1.82 2.65 7.51
CA VAL A 30 -0.81 3.10 8.48
C VAL A 30 0.57 2.54 8.16
N TRP A 31 0.68 1.26 7.76
CA TRP A 31 1.94 0.69 7.28
C TRP A 31 2.45 1.45 6.05
N LEU A 32 1.56 1.66 5.07
CA LEU A 32 1.87 2.37 3.83
C LEU A 32 2.40 3.78 4.10
N SER A 33 1.77 4.56 4.98
CA SER A 33 2.20 5.93 5.28
C SER A 33 3.34 6.03 6.29
N GLY A 34 3.65 4.95 7.02
CA GLY A 34 4.61 4.95 8.11
C GLY A 34 6.06 5.15 7.66
N LYS A 35 6.94 5.35 8.65
CA LYS A 35 8.39 5.61 8.47
C LYS A 35 9.13 4.58 7.61
N HIS A 36 8.66 3.33 7.63
CA HIS A 36 9.25 2.24 6.84
C HIS A 36 8.53 1.99 5.50
N GLY A 37 7.38 2.64 5.28
CA GLY A 37 6.69 2.69 4.00
C GLY A 37 7.07 3.97 3.25
N LEU A 38 6.09 4.83 2.98
CA LEU A 38 6.26 6.08 2.23
C LEU A 38 6.74 7.26 3.08
N ASP A 39 6.80 7.12 4.42
CA ASP A 39 7.21 8.17 5.36
C ASP A 39 6.45 9.48 5.11
N LEU A 40 5.13 9.44 5.31
CA LEU A 40 4.21 10.55 5.04
C LEU A 40 3.76 11.21 6.35
N PRO A 41 4.20 12.44 6.64
CA PRO A 41 3.81 13.15 7.85
C PRO A 41 2.29 13.38 7.94
N GLY A 42 1.74 13.33 9.16
CA GLY A 42 0.32 13.62 9.41
C GLY A 42 -0.66 12.48 9.09
N LEU A 43 -0.21 11.40 8.47
CA LEU A 43 -1.02 10.21 8.14
C LEU A 43 -0.82 9.09 9.17
N GLY A 44 -1.34 9.33 10.38
CA GLY A 44 -1.39 8.33 11.46
C GLY A 44 -2.72 7.56 11.51
N PRO A 45 -2.88 6.63 12.48
CA PRO A 45 -4.09 5.81 12.60
C PRO A 45 -5.39 6.61 12.67
N GLY A 46 -5.43 7.68 13.47
CA GLY A 46 -6.62 8.53 13.60
C GLY A 46 -6.97 9.26 12.29
N THR A 47 -5.98 9.79 11.58
CA THR A 47 -6.20 10.42 10.27
C THR A 47 -6.77 9.42 9.27
N TRP A 48 -6.17 8.23 9.17
CA TRP A 48 -6.68 7.20 8.26
C TRP A 48 -8.07 6.75 8.62
N GLN A 49 -8.37 6.58 9.91
CA GLN A 49 -9.70 6.25 10.37
C GLN A 49 -10.72 7.31 9.94
N THR A 50 -10.44 8.60 10.13
CA THR A 50 -11.31 9.70 9.65
C THR A 50 -11.52 9.66 8.14
N LEU A 51 -10.45 9.42 7.35
CA LEU A 51 -10.55 9.34 5.90
C LEU A 51 -11.39 8.13 5.43
N VAL A 52 -11.25 6.97 6.08
CA VAL A 52 -12.03 5.78 5.76
C VAL A 52 -13.50 5.95 6.19
N GLU A 53 -13.75 6.45 7.40
CA GLU A 53 -15.11 6.69 7.91
C GLU A 53 -15.87 7.76 7.12
N SER A 54 -15.17 8.65 6.42
CA SER A 54 -15.78 9.61 5.49
C SER A 54 -16.39 8.96 4.23
N GLY A 55 -16.06 7.69 3.96
CA GLY A 55 -16.44 6.97 2.75
C GLY A 55 -15.69 7.42 1.49
N LEU A 56 -14.69 8.29 1.60
CA LEU A 56 -13.90 8.72 0.44
C LEU A 56 -12.68 7.82 0.18
N VAL A 57 -12.24 7.06 1.18
CA VAL A 57 -11.16 6.07 1.07
C VAL A 57 -11.73 4.68 1.31
N GLU A 58 -12.06 3.99 0.21
CA GLU A 58 -12.60 2.62 0.24
C GLU A 58 -11.55 1.60 -0.22
N ASN A 59 -10.51 2.04 -0.93
CA ASN A 59 -9.40 1.26 -1.45
C ASN A 59 -8.06 1.90 -1.04
N LEU A 60 -7.00 1.08 -0.99
CA LEU A 60 -5.70 1.47 -0.44
C LEU A 60 -5.08 2.74 -1.07
N LEU A 61 -5.44 3.07 -2.31
CA LEU A 61 -4.84 4.16 -3.09
C LEU A 61 -5.83 5.28 -3.46
N ASP A 62 -7.05 5.29 -2.91
CA ASP A 62 -8.06 6.31 -3.23
C ASP A 62 -7.62 7.73 -2.89
N TRP A 63 -6.81 7.88 -1.85
CA TRP A 63 -6.29 9.17 -1.41
C TRP A 63 -5.33 9.83 -2.43
N LEU A 64 -4.76 9.09 -3.38
CA LEU A 64 -3.87 9.67 -4.41
C LEU A 64 -4.59 10.69 -5.30
N GLN A 65 -5.92 10.57 -5.44
CA GLN A 65 -6.72 11.45 -6.30
C GLN A 65 -7.31 12.65 -5.55
N PHE A 66 -7.01 12.81 -4.26
CA PHE A 66 -7.58 13.90 -3.47
C PHE A 66 -6.89 15.22 -3.77
N ASP A 67 -7.70 16.27 -3.92
CA ASP A 67 -7.24 17.65 -3.85
C ASP A 67 -7.55 18.24 -2.47
N GLN A 68 -7.00 19.43 -2.17
CA GLN A 68 -7.22 20.10 -0.90
C GLN A 68 -8.71 20.40 -0.65
N ARG A 69 -9.48 20.70 -1.70
CA ARG A 69 -10.91 21.00 -1.57
C ARG A 69 -11.70 19.77 -1.13
N ARG A 70 -11.41 18.60 -1.69
CA ARG A 70 -12.04 17.34 -1.29
C ARG A 70 -11.71 16.99 0.16
N LEU A 71 -10.49 17.26 0.61
CA LEU A 71 -10.10 17.06 2.01
C LEU A 71 -10.86 17.96 2.98
N GLN A 72 -11.09 19.23 2.61
CA GLN A 72 -11.85 20.20 3.43
C GLN A 72 -13.33 19.84 3.58
N GLN A 73 -13.87 18.96 2.73
CA GLN A 73 -15.25 18.49 2.84
C GLN A 73 -15.42 17.41 3.92
N ILE A 74 -14.32 16.88 4.46
CA ILE A 74 -14.33 15.82 5.46
C ILE A 74 -14.48 16.44 6.86
N PRO A 75 -15.53 16.08 7.64
CA PRO A 75 -15.68 16.56 9.00
C PRO A 75 -14.44 16.26 9.84
N GLY A 76 -13.93 17.29 10.54
CA GLY A 76 -12.70 17.18 11.34
C GLY A 76 -11.41 17.54 10.60
N ILE A 77 -11.45 17.79 9.28
CA ILE A 77 -10.31 18.26 8.50
C ILE A 77 -10.49 19.74 8.15
N GLY A 78 -9.83 20.63 8.91
CA GLY A 78 -9.77 22.06 8.61
C GLY A 78 -8.72 22.42 7.55
N ASP A 79 -8.69 23.69 7.12
CA ASP A 79 -7.83 24.17 6.03
C ASP A 79 -6.34 23.83 6.19
N ALA A 80 -5.78 24.08 7.38
CA ALA A 80 -4.37 23.79 7.66
C ALA A 80 -4.07 22.29 7.58
N SER A 81 -4.96 21.45 8.11
CA SER A 81 -4.85 20.00 8.03
C SER A 81 -4.97 19.51 6.60
N ALA A 82 -5.93 20.01 5.82
CA ALA A 82 -6.10 19.67 4.41
C ALA A 82 -4.86 20.02 3.58
N SER A 83 -4.28 21.20 3.79
CA SER A 83 -3.05 21.62 3.12
C SER A 83 -1.85 20.72 3.48
N SER A 84 -1.71 20.35 4.76
CA SER A 84 -0.65 19.45 5.23
C SER A 84 -0.79 18.05 4.62
N LEU A 85 -2.00 17.47 4.66
CA LEU A 85 -2.29 16.15 4.09
C LEU A 85 -2.07 16.11 2.58
N PHE A 86 -2.54 17.14 1.86
CA PHE A 86 -2.29 17.25 0.44
C PHE A 86 -0.80 17.29 0.12
N SER A 87 -0.01 18.04 0.91
CA SER A 87 1.45 18.09 0.75
C SER A 87 2.08 16.71 0.97
N SER A 88 1.65 15.95 1.99
CA SER A 88 2.08 14.56 2.20
C SER A 88 1.70 13.64 1.04
N PHE A 89 0.53 13.82 0.42
CA PHE A 89 0.16 13.04 -0.76
C PHE A 89 1.03 13.37 -1.98
N GLN A 90 1.46 14.63 -2.14
CA GLN A 90 2.41 15.00 -3.19
C GLN A 90 3.79 14.36 -2.93
N LEU A 91 4.27 14.38 -1.69
CA LEU A 91 5.53 13.71 -1.32
C LEU A 91 5.51 12.21 -1.65
N ALA A 92 4.37 11.54 -1.49
CA ALA A 92 4.22 10.14 -1.85
C ALA A 92 4.54 9.87 -3.33
N ARG A 93 4.19 10.80 -4.22
CA ARG A 93 4.38 10.67 -5.67
C ARG A 93 5.85 10.71 -6.09
N GLU A 94 6.69 11.33 -5.26
CA GLU A 94 8.13 11.46 -5.47
C GLU A 94 8.92 10.27 -4.91
N ARG A 95 8.26 9.33 -4.21
CA ARG A 95 8.94 8.19 -3.61
C ARG A 95 9.43 7.19 -4.67
N PRO A 96 10.63 6.60 -4.49
CA PRO A 96 11.16 5.59 -5.40
C PRO A 96 10.26 4.35 -5.50
N PHE A 97 10.38 3.63 -6.62
CA PHE A 97 9.70 2.35 -6.86
C PHE A 97 9.85 1.37 -5.70
N THR A 98 11.06 1.15 -5.21
CA THR A 98 11.34 0.20 -4.11
C THR A 98 10.68 0.60 -2.79
N THR A 99 10.56 1.91 -2.52
CA THR A 99 9.83 2.42 -1.35
C THR A 99 8.34 2.14 -1.47
N TRP A 100 7.76 2.36 -2.66
CA TRP A 100 6.37 2.02 -2.94
C TRP A 100 6.11 0.51 -2.83
N LEU A 101 6.98 -0.32 -3.39
CA LEU A 101 6.87 -1.78 -3.34
C LEU A 101 6.78 -2.30 -1.89
N ARG A 102 7.68 -1.81 -1.02
CA ARG A 102 7.66 -2.08 0.42
C ARG A 102 6.39 -1.54 1.10
N ALA A 103 5.95 -0.34 0.75
CA ALA A 103 4.77 0.28 1.33
C ALA A 103 3.46 -0.45 0.95
N LEU A 104 3.40 -1.07 -0.23
CA LEU A 104 2.30 -1.96 -0.62
C LEU A 104 2.30 -3.29 0.15
N GLY A 105 3.39 -3.61 0.84
CA GLY A 105 3.56 -4.83 1.64
C GLY A 105 4.17 -5.98 0.86
N ALA A 106 5.10 -5.70 -0.07
CA ALA A 106 5.88 -6.75 -0.71
C ALA A 106 6.58 -7.63 0.36
N PRO A 107 6.57 -8.97 0.20
CA PRO A 107 7.21 -9.86 1.16
C PRO A 107 8.71 -9.62 1.27
N PRO A 108 9.32 -9.86 2.45
CA PRO A 108 10.77 -9.72 2.62
C PRO A 108 11.57 -10.53 1.59
N GLY A 109 12.61 -9.90 1.02
CA GLY A 109 13.43 -10.43 -0.06
C GLY A 109 13.05 -9.90 -1.45
N ASP A 110 12.11 -8.95 -1.52
CA ASP A 110 11.76 -8.22 -2.74
C ASP A 110 12.92 -7.40 -3.33
N ASP A 111 13.93 -7.10 -2.51
CA ASP A 111 15.16 -6.38 -2.87
C ASP A 111 16.34 -7.30 -3.23
N ALA A 112 16.18 -8.63 -3.15
CA ALA A 112 17.25 -9.58 -3.50
C ALA A 112 17.64 -9.49 -4.98
N ILE A 113 16.67 -9.12 -5.83
CA ILE A 113 16.88 -8.82 -7.24
C ILE A 113 16.78 -7.30 -7.41
N PRO A 114 17.87 -6.60 -7.76
CA PRO A 114 17.81 -5.17 -8.04
C PRO A 114 16.88 -4.90 -9.22
N ALA A 115 15.83 -4.09 -8.98
CA ALA A 115 14.83 -3.76 -9.98
C ALA A 115 14.48 -2.29 -9.94
N GLU A 116 14.36 -1.69 -11.13
CA GLU A 116 13.98 -0.29 -11.30
C GLU A 116 12.47 -0.11 -11.55
N ASN A 117 11.77 -1.20 -11.88
CA ASN A 117 10.34 -1.19 -12.19
C ASN A 117 9.67 -2.53 -11.86
N TRP A 118 8.34 -2.52 -11.94
CA TRP A 118 7.48 -3.66 -11.67
C TRP A 118 7.76 -4.86 -12.58
N GLU A 119 7.94 -4.62 -13.88
CA GLU A 119 8.14 -5.67 -14.89
C GLU A 119 9.36 -6.55 -14.58
N ALA A 120 10.45 -5.93 -14.10
CA ALA A 120 11.67 -6.64 -13.74
C ALA A 120 11.48 -7.69 -12.64
N LEU A 121 10.47 -7.53 -11.78
CA LEU A 121 10.15 -8.47 -10.70
C LEU A 121 8.93 -9.35 -11.00
N ALA A 122 7.98 -8.84 -11.80
CA ALA A 122 6.72 -9.53 -12.10
C ALA A 122 6.92 -10.85 -12.85
N ASP A 123 7.96 -10.93 -13.69
CA ASP A 123 8.27 -12.12 -14.49
C ASP A 123 9.23 -13.09 -13.80
N VAL A 124 9.75 -12.74 -12.62
CA VAL A 124 10.63 -13.62 -11.86
C VAL A 124 9.84 -14.84 -11.39
N SER A 125 10.29 -16.01 -11.84
CA SER A 125 9.71 -17.31 -11.50
C SER A 125 10.03 -17.71 -10.06
N LEU A 126 9.26 -18.66 -9.52
CA LEU A 126 9.51 -19.22 -8.19
C LEU A 126 10.93 -19.80 -8.06
N VAL A 127 11.42 -20.47 -9.11
CA VAL A 127 12.75 -21.07 -9.13
C VAL A 127 13.84 -20.00 -9.11
N GLN A 128 13.66 -18.91 -9.86
CA GLN A 128 14.60 -17.79 -9.84
C GLN A 128 14.62 -17.12 -8.48
N TRP A 129 13.45 -16.84 -7.88
CA TRP A 129 13.39 -16.30 -6.52
C TRP A 129 14.10 -17.20 -5.51
N GLN A 130 13.87 -18.51 -5.56
CA GLN A 130 14.49 -19.46 -4.63
C GLN A 130 16.01 -19.62 -4.84
N ALA A 131 16.53 -19.25 -6.00
CA ALA A 131 17.97 -19.29 -6.27
C ALA A 131 18.71 -18.13 -5.57
N GLU A 132 18.01 -17.08 -5.17
CA GLU A 132 18.62 -15.93 -4.51
C GLU A 132 19.07 -16.23 -3.07
N PRO A 133 20.24 -15.72 -2.64
CA PRO A 133 20.72 -15.90 -1.28
C PRO A 133 19.72 -15.42 -0.23
N GLY A 134 19.37 -16.30 0.71
CA GLY A 134 18.44 -15.97 1.79
C GLY A 134 16.95 -16.12 1.44
N ILE A 135 16.60 -16.50 0.21
CA ILE A 135 15.22 -16.77 -0.18
C ILE A 135 14.94 -18.27 -0.21
N GLY A 136 14.25 -18.75 0.83
CA GLY A 136 13.74 -20.14 0.87
C GLY A 136 12.42 -20.31 0.12
N ALA A 137 11.99 -21.56 -0.05
CA ALA A 137 10.78 -21.94 -0.80
C ALA A 137 9.51 -21.15 -0.39
N THR A 138 9.27 -20.97 0.92
CA THR A 138 8.11 -20.19 1.41
C THR A 138 8.18 -18.72 1.00
N ARG A 139 9.36 -18.09 1.06
CA ARG A 139 9.51 -16.68 0.66
C ARG A 139 9.35 -16.52 -0.85
N ALA A 140 9.93 -17.42 -1.65
CA ALA A 140 9.74 -17.45 -3.09
C ALA A 140 8.26 -17.61 -3.48
N GLN A 141 7.50 -18.45 -2.76
CA GLN A 141 6.05 -18.57 -2.94
C GLN A 141 5.31 -17.27 -2.62
N HIS A 142 5.62 -16.62 -1.50
CA HIS A 142 4.98 -15.36 -1.12
C HIS A 142 5.29 -14.24 -2.12
N LEU A 143 6.55 -14.10 -2.55
CA LEU A 143 6.96 -13.13 -3.58
C LEU A 143 6.19 -13.38 -4.87
N ARG A 144 6.16 -14.63 -5.36
CA ARG A 144 5.41 -14.96 -6.56
C ARG A 144 3.91 -14.68 -6.41
N ALA A 145 3.32 -15.02 -5.27
CA ALA A 145 1.91 -14.75 -4.99
C ALA A 145 1.60 -13.24 -4.93
N PHE A 146 2.50 -12.42 -4.40
CA PHE A 146 2.35 -10.96 -4.36
C PHE A 146 2.30 -10.37 -5.78
N PHE A 147 3.28 -10.68 -6.63
CA PHE A 147 3.35 -10.15 -8.00
C PHE A 147 2.26 -10.68 -8.94
N THR A 148 1.57 -11.76 -8.57
CA THR A 148 0.50 -12.37 -9.38
C THR A 148 -0.90 -12.20 -8.79
N SER A 149 -1.03 -11.60 -7.60
CA SER A 149 -2.33 -11.36 -6.95
C SER A 149 -3.17 -10.38 -7.78
N PRO A 150 -4.43 -10.70 -8.09
CA PRO A 150 -5.33 -9.79 -8.81
C PRO A 150 -5.48 -8.43 -8.13
N GLU A 151 -5.53 -8.41 -6.79
CA GLU A 151 -5.65 -7.21 -5.98
C GLU A 151 -4.41 -6.34 -6.11
N VAL A 152 -3.21 -6.94 -6.02
CA VAL A 152 -1.94 -6.22 -6.17
C VAL A 152 -1.76 -5.72 -7.60
N LEU A 153 -2.13 -6.50 -8.61
CA LEU A 153 -2.12 -6.07 -10.01
C LEU A 153 -3.04 -4.86 -10.25
N ARG A 154 -4.19 -4.82 -9.59
CA ARG A 154 -5.08 -3.64 -9.62
C ARG A 154 -4.45 -2.43 -8.96
N LEU A 155 -3.72 -2.61 -7.86
CA LEU A 155 -2.99 -1.51 -7.21
C LEU A 155 -1.86 -1.00 -8.10
N ARG A 156 -1.09 -1.90 -8.72
CA ARG A 156 -0.07 -1.55 -9.71
C ARG A 156 -0.67 -0.71 -10.84
N GLN A 157 -1.80 -1.13 -11.41
CA GLN A 157 -2.47 -0.37 -12.47
C GLN A 157 -2.88 1.04 -12.00
N ARG A 158 -3.38 1.17 -10.77
CA ARG A 158 -3.73 2.50 -10.21
C ARG A 158 -2.52 3.39 -9.98
N LEU A 159 -1.37 2.83 -9.58
CA LEU A 159 -0.13 3.58 -9.45
C LEU A 159 0.38 4.04 -10.81
N HIS A 160 0.31 3.18 -11.82
CA HIS A 160 0.62 3.51 -13.21
C HIS A 160 -0.25 4.67 -13.73
N GLU A 161 -1.57 4.58 -13.56
CA GLU A 161 -2.53 5.63 -13.95
C GLU A 161 -2.31 6.94 -13.20
N ALA A 162 -1.85 6.86 -11.94
CA ALA A 162 -1.47 8.02 -11.15
C ALA A 162 -0.10 8.60 -11.53
N GLY A 163 0.63 8.00 -12.47
CA GLY A 163 1.94 8.45 -12.95
C GLY A 163 3.09 8.18 -11.97
N ILE A 164 2.97 7.19 -11.09
CA ILE A 164 4.04 6.81 -10.17
C ILE A 164 5.13 6.05 -10.93
N VAL A 165 6.36 6.54 -10.85
CA VAL A 165 7.50 5.98 -11.58
C VAL A 165 7.76 4.54 -11.13
N GLY A 166 7.93 3.63 -12.10
CA GLY A 166 8.25 2.21 -11.89
C GLY A 166 7.04 1.27 -11.83
N PHE A 167 5.81 1.77 -11.99
CA PHE A 167 4.58 0.96 -12.09
C PHE A 167 3.89 1.17 -13.43
#